data_AF-A0A506XQI9-F1
#
_entry.id   AF-A0A506XQI9-F1
#
_cell.length_a   1.000
_cell.length_b   1.000
_cell.length_c   1.000
_cell.angle_alpha   90.00
_cell.angle_beta   90.00
_cell.angle_gamma   90.00
#
_symmetry.space_group_name_H-M   'P 1'
#
loop_
_entity.id
_entity.type
_entity.pdbx_description
1 polymer ?
#
loop_
_entity_poly.entity_id
_entity_poly.type
_entity_poly.pdbx_seq_one_letter_code
_entity_poly.pdbx_strand_id
1 'polypeptide(L)'
;MPSSIAAREIDPVSPTRASTSRVSRSSTRSVSRREATIPDSGTACTAVRGEASAADVVDAVQVSAEEEAVAGHDAGVAGALDELTRRWRRRWPTRLIPGFDPGSAREAARILVLTQSPARSTAVGGAAAVCGEGNDNATARAIVDARRDAGLRRDQYLRWNAIPWPTEGTPRAGEAAEAREALEELVAALPQLRAIVAVGAVARRAVSQLAAGRGDIPIFFAPHPSPASPVPRDVKHREAVLAFAAASAAALGDDKGTS
;
A
#
# COMPACT_ATOMS: atom_id res chain seq x y z
N MET A 1 40.02 28.25 -55.57
CA MET A 1 40.51 28.98 -54.37
C MET A 1 39.34 29.10 -53.40
N PRO A 2 39.59 28.98 -52.08
CA PRO A 2 39.42 27.80 -51.20
C PRO A 2 38.01 27.82 -50.52
N SER A 3 37.54 26.98 -49.61
CA SER A 3 38.10 26.06 -48.62
C SER A 3 37.02 25.01 -48.28
N SER A 4 37.39 23.74 -48.20
CA SER A 4 36.56 22.69 -47.59
C SER A 4 37.28 22.23 -46.32
N ILE A 5 36.71 22.53 -45.15
CA ILE A 5 37.17 21.98 -43.86
C ILE A 5 36.23 20.83 -43.52
N ALA A 6 36.80 19.63 -43.60
CA ALA A 6 36.16 18.38 -43.25
C ALA A 6 35.99 18.26 -41.72
N ALA A 7 34.85 17.69 -41.34
CA ALA A 7 34.51 17.27 -39.99
C ALA A 7 35.53 16.25 -39.46
N ARG A 8 35.95 16.42 -38.20
CA ARG A 8 36.65 15.39 -37.44
C ARG A 8 35.61 14.48 -36.79
N GLU A 9 35.47 13.30 -37.37
CA GLU A 9 34.81 12.12 -36.79
C GLU A 9 35.74 11.54 -35.70
N ILE A 10 35.20 11.36 -34.50
CA ILE A 10 35.91 10.75 -33.36
C ILE A 10 35.49 9.28 -33.34
N ASP A 11 36.45 8.40 -33.62
CA ASP A 11 36.28 6.95 -33.57
C ASP A 11 35.92 6.43 -32.17
N PRO A 12 35.10 5.37 -32.07
CA PRO A 12 34.70 4.76 -30.81
C PRO A 12 35.79 3.86 -30.22
N VAL A 13 36.06 4.04 -28.92
CA VAL A 13 36.96 3.20 -28.12
C VAL A 13 36.39 1.78 -28.00
N SER A 14 37.15 0.81 -28.49
CA SER A 14 36.90 -0.63 -28.29
C SER A 14 37.26 -1.10 -26.87
N PRO A 15 36.52 -2.06 -26.28
CA PRO A 15 36.76 -2.53 -24.92
C PRO A 15 37.86 -3.59 -24.84
N THR A 16 38.80 -3.38 -23.93
CA THR A 16 39.87 -4.34 -23.58
C THR A 16 39.32 -5.51 -22.78
N ARG A 17 39.53 -6.73 -23.29
CA ARG A 17 39.42 -8.02 -22.59
C ARG A 17 40.66 -8.25 -21.72
N ALA A 18 40.46 -8.64 -20.47
CA ALA A 18 41.39 -9.46 -19.68
C ALA A 18 40.53 -10.41 -18.84
N SER A 19 40.46 -11.69 -19.18
CA SER A 19 41.43 -12.78 -18.91
C SER A 19 41.27 -13.38 -17.51
N THR A 20 41.09 -14.69 -17.57
CA THR A 20 40.78 -15.67 -16.54
C THR A 20 41.79 -15.75 -15.40
N SER A 21 41.32 -15.99 -14.18
CA SER A 21 42.06 -16.86 -13.25
C SER A 21 41.12 -17.80 -12.51
N ARG A 22 41.52 -19.07 -12.53
CA ARG A 22 40.88 -20.26 -12.00
C ARG A 22 41.76 -20.68 -10.83
N VAL A 23 41.24 -20.72 -9.60
CA VAL A 23 41.95 -21.36 -8.48
C VAL A 23 40.98 -22.27 -7.72
N SER A 24 41.30 -23.56 -7.87
CA SER A 24 41.27 -24.69 -6.94
C SER A 24 40.15 -24.90 -5.92
N ARG A 25 39.60 -26.12 -6.05
CA ARG A 25 38.85 -26.90 -5.08
C ARG A 25 39.75 -27.36 -3.91
N SER A 26 39.17 -27.39 -2.72
CA SER A 26 39.35 -28.35 -1.60
C SER A 26 38.58 -27.75 -0.41
N SER A 27 37.92 -28.45 0.50
CA SER A 27 37.84 -29.88 0.81
C SER A 27 36.54 -30.10 1.57
N THR A 28 36.02 -31.32 1.47
CA THR A 28 34.91 -31.87 2.25
C THR A 28 35.23 -31.88 3.74
N ARG A 29 34.27 -31.47 4.58
CA ARG A 29 34.22 -31.91 5.97
C ARG A 29 32.78 -32.09 6.42
N SER A 30 32.36 -33.35 6.37
CA SER A 30 31.15 -33.90 6.96
C SER A 30 31.15 -33.65 8.47
N VAL A 31 30.08 -33.05 8.99
CA VAL A 31 29.80 -33.05 10.43
C VAL A 31 28.48 -33.77 10.65
N SER A 32 28.61 -34.75 11.55
CA SER A 32 27.68 -35.81 11.85
C SER A 32 26.34 -35.32 12.40
N ARG A 33 25.29 -35.95 11.88
CA ARG A 33 23.92 -35.99 12.38
C ARG A 33 23.93 -36.56 13.80
N ARG A 34 23.57 -35.75 14.80
CA ARG A 34 23.14 -36.28 16.11
C ARG A 34 21.63 -36.39 16.11
N GLU A 35 21.17 -37.64 16.10
CA GLU A 35 19.80 -38.03 16.44
C GLU A 35 19.48 -37.60 17.87
N ALA A 36 18.39 -36.86 18.03
CA ALA A 36 17.77 -36.63 19.32
C ALA A 36 16.52 -37.52 19.38
N THR A 37 16.63 -38.59 20.16
CA THR A 37 15.56 -39.49 20.57
C THR A 37 14.50 -38.71 21.36
N ILE A 38 13.26 -38.70 20.86
CA ILE A 38 12.08 -38.23 21.59
C ILE A 38 11.41 -39.47 22.21
N PRO A 39 11.14 -39.51 23.53
CA PRO A 39 10.41 -40.61 24.13
C PRO A 39 8.91 -40.52 23.82
N ASP A 40 8.41 -41.66 23.37
CA ASP A 40 7.01 -42.03 23.19
C ASP A 40 6.29 -42.06 24.56
N SER A 41 5.20 -41.31 24.68
CA SER A 41 4.23 -41.47 25.76
C SER A 41 2.84 -41.27 25.17
N GLY A 42 2.20 -42.40 24.88
CA GLY A 42 0.84 -42.48 24.42
C GLY A 42 -0.15 -41.92 25.44
N THR A 43 -1.16 -41.22 24.93
CA THR A 43 -2.51 -41.25 25.47
C THR A 43 -3.45 -41.12 24.30
N ALA A 44 -4.16 -42.22 24.04
CA ALA A 44 -5.25 -42.28 23.09
C ALA A 44 -6.40 -41.39 23.60
N CYS A 45 -6.92 -40.52 22.73
CA CYS A 45 -8.25 -39.95 22.91
C CYS A 45 -9.04 -40.19 21.61
N THR A 46 -10.13 -40.90 21.80
CA THR A 46 -11.01 -41.54 20.83
C THR A 46 -11.61 -40.53 19.85
N ALA A 47 -11.43 -40.78 18.55
CA ALA A 47 -12.10 -40.05 17.49
C ALA A 47 -13.57 -40.46 17.43
N VAL A 48 -14.47 -39.53 17.75
CA VAL A 48 -15.89 -39.64 17.38
C VAL A 48 -16.05 -39.07 15.98
N ARG A 49 -16.31 -39.98 15.02
CA ARG A 49 -16.79 -39.63 13.69
C ARG A 49 -18.24 -39.15 13.81
N GLY A 50 -18.48 -37.89 13.47
CA GLY A 50 -19.80 -37.35 13.14
C GLY A 50 -19.67 -36.64 11.81
N GLU A 51 -20.19 -37.26 10.75
CA GLU A 51 -20.29 -36.68 9.41
C GLU A 51 -21.38 -35.60 9.44
N ALA A 52 -20.99 -34.33 9.28
CA ALA A 52 -21.93 -33.26 8.96
C ALA A 52 -21.87 -33.00 7.45
N SER A 53 -22.99 -33.25 6.78
CA SER A 53 -23.19 -33.01 5.35
C SER A 53 -23.22 -31.51 5.06
N ALA A 54 -22.74 -31.12 3.87
CA ALA A 54 -22.66 -29.73 3.39
C ALA A 54 -24.02 -29.05 3.11
N ALA A 55 -25.14 -29.60 3.63
CA ALA A 55 -26.50 -29.09 3.44
C ALA A 55 -27.12 -28.49 4.71
N ASP A 56 -26.50 -28.64 5.89
CA ASP A 56 -27.08 -28.22 7.18
C ASP A 56 -26.49 -26.89 7.73
N VAL A 57 -25.72 -26.15 6.93
CA VAL A 57 -25.08 -24.86 7.31
C VAL A 57 -25.82 -23.65 6.74
N VAL A 58 -27.04 -23.83 6.23
CA VAL A 58 -27.84 -22.77 5.58
C VAL A 58 -29.19 -22.56 6.24
N ASP A 59 -29.25 -22.47 7.57
CA ASP A 59 -30.45 -21.95 8.26
C ASP A 59 -30.16 -21.42 9.67
N ALA A 60 -29.30 -20.41 9.78
CA ALA A 60 -29.09 -19.66 11.03
C ALA A 60 -28.74 -18.19 10.79
N VAL A 61 -29.17 -17.62 9.67
CA VAL A 61 -29.09 -16.18 9.39
C VAL A 61 -30.51 -15.64 9.35
N GLN A 62 -31.08 -15.38 10.53
CA GLN A 62 -31.84 -14.16 10.79
C GLN A 62 -32.27 -14.08 12.27
N VAL A 63 -32.12 -12.86 12.79
CA VAL A 63 -32.70 -12.23 13.99
C VAL A 63 -31.96 -12.37 15.34
N SER A 64 -31.67 -11.17 15.87
CA SER A 64 -31.45 -10.79 17.28
C SER A 64 -30.01 -10.71 17.80
N ALA A 65 -29.39 -9.54 17.65
CA ALA A 65 -29.17 -8.63 18.80
C ALA A 65 -28.47 -7.35 18.31
N GLU A 66 -29.24 -6.26 18.26
CA GLU A 66 -28.71 -4.90 18.37
C GLU A 66 -28.15 -4.67 19.79
N GLU A 67 -27.30 -3.65 19.90
CA GLU A 67 -27.05 -2.85 21.11
C GLU A 67 -25.92 -3.28 22.06
N GLU A 68 -24.68 -2.86 21.75
CA GLU A 68 -23.85 -1.95 22.57
C GLU A 68 -22.38 -1.93 22.12
N ALA A 69 -21.95 -0.84 21.48
CA ALA A 69 -20.59 -0.28 21.61
C ALA A 69 -20.55 1.16 21.09
N VAL A 70 -20.56 2.08 22.04
CA VAL A 70 -20.65 3.53 21.94
C VAL A 70 -19.37 4.15 21.37
N ALA A 71 -19.51 4.91 20.27
CA ALA A 71 -18.75 6.14 20.02
C ALA A 71 -19.54 6.99 19.00
N GLY A 72 -20.11 8.10 19.50
CA GLY A 72 -21.00 9.07 18.84
C GLY A 72 -21.06 9.07 17.31
N HIS A 73 -22.15 8.55 16.77
CA HIS A 73 -22.64 8.95 15.46
C HIS A 73 -23.51 10.19 15.65
N ASP A 74 -22.91 11.36 15.51
CA ASP A 74 -23.67 12.47 14.96
C ASP A 74 -24.11 11.99 13.56
N ALA A 75 -25.41 11.92 13.32
CA ALA A 75 -25.99 11.66 12.00
C ALA A 75 -25.76 12.90 11.12
N GLY A 76 -24.50 13.29 10.98
CA GLY A 76 -24.04 14.41 10.19
C GLY A 76 -24.06 14.05 8.71
N VAL A 77 -24.38 15.03 7.89
CA VAL A 77 -24.32 14.96 6.42
C VAL A 77 -23.05 14.21 5.99
N ALA A 78 -23.23 13.11 5.27
CA ALA A 78 -22.13 12.30 4.76
C ALA A 78 -21.12 13.19 4.02
N GLY A 79 -19.84 13.09 4.38
CA GLY A 79 -18.78 13.91 3.80
C GLY A 79 -18.60 13.67 2.30
N ALA A 80 -17.85 14.52 1.62
CA ALA A 80 -17.57 14.38 0.18
C ALA A 80 -16.91 13.03 -0.14
N LEU A 81 -16.04 12.53 0.75
CA LEU A 81 -15.41 11.23 0.64
C LEU A 81 -16.39 10.07 0.85
N ASP A 82 -17.41 10.23 1.69
CA ASP A 82 -18.45 9.20 1.88
C ASP A 82 -19.38 9.11 0.67
N GLU A 83 -19.76 10.25 0.08
CA GLU A 83 -20.48 10.25 -1.20
C GLU A 83 -19.62 9.65 -2.31
N LEU A 84 -18.31 9.95 -2.35
CA LEU A 84 -17.39 9.36 -3.33
C LEU A 84 -17.36 7.82 -3.21
N THR A 85 -17.23 7.28 -2.00
CA THR A 85 -17.32 5.83 -1.76
C THR A 85 -18.67 5.27 -2.20
N ARG A 86 -19.79 5.95 -1.88
CA ARG A 86 -21.13 5.52 -2.31
C ARG A 86 -21.26 5.50 -3.84
N ARG A 87 -20.74 6.50 -4.55
CA ARG A 87 -20.70 6.52 -6.02
C ARG A 87 -19.90 5.35 -6.58
N TRP A 88 -18.70 5.10 -6.06
CA TRP A 88 -17.87 3.98 -6.51
C TRP A 88 -18.54 2.62 -6.30
N ARG A 89 -19.18 2.40 -5.15
CA ARG A 89 -19.92 1.17 -4.87
C ARG A 89 -21.11 0.97 -5.81
N ARG A 90 -21.78 2.05 -6.23
CA ARG A 90 -22.82 1.97 -7.27
C ARG A 90 -22.25 1.68 -8.66
N ARG A 91 -21.10 2.28 -8.99
CA ARG A 91 -20.44 2.11 -10.30
C ARG A 91 -19.81 0.72 -10.48
N TRP A 92 -19.25 0.16 -9.41
CA TRP A 92 -18.61 -1.16 -9.40
C TRP A 92 -19.22 -2.07 -8.31
N PRO A 93 -20.48 -2.51 -8.47
CA PRO A 93 -21.23 -3.21 -7.41
C PRO A 93 -20.67 -4.58 -7.04
N THR A 94 -19.86 -5.20 -7.92
CA THR A 94 -19.21 -6.49 -7.67
C THR A 94 -17.86 -6.35 -6.96
N ARG A 95 -17.39 -5.14 -6.71
CA ARG A 95 -16.09 -4.87 -6.10
C ARG A 95 -16.25 -4.46 -4.65
N LEU A 96 -15.42 -5.03 -3.78
CA LEU A 96 -15.31 -4.56 -2.40
C LEU A 96 -14.50 -3.27 -2.37
N ILE A 97 -15.16 -2.17 -2.02
CA ILE A 97 -14.55 -0.85 -1.89
C ILE A 97 -14.72 -0.41 -0.43
N PRO A 98 -13.62 -0.30 0.36
CA PRO A 98 -13.70 0.12 1.75
C PRO A 98 -14.14 1.59 1.84
N GLY A 99 -14.63 2.00 3.02
CA GLY A 99 -14.80 3.40 3.38
C GLY A 99 -13.48 4.06 3.79
N PHE A 100 -13.48 5.39 3.86
CA PHE A 100 -12.37 6.17 4.41
C PHE A 100 -12.38 6.12 5.94
N ASP A 101 -11.20 6.27 6.56
CA ASP A 101 -11.06 6.31 8.02
C ASP A 101 -11.72 7.57 8.61
N PRO A 102 -12.78 7.43 9.43
CA PRO A 102 -13.46 8.59 10.03
C PRO A 102 -12.55 9.42 10.95
N GLY A 103 -11.50 8.80 11.53
CA GLY A 103 -10.54 9.47 12.40
C GLY A 103 -9.34 10.07 11.67
N SER A 104 -9.33 10.08 10.33
CA SER A 104 -8.28 10.72 9.52
C SER A 104 -8.57 12.19 9.25
N ALA A 105 -7.67 12.87 8.53
CA ALA A 105 -7.87 14.25 8.09
C ALA A 105 -9.02 14.41 7.05
N ARG A 106 -9.45 13.32 6.41
CA ARG A 106 -10.53 13.30 5.40
C ARG A 106 -10.37 14.41 4.35
N GLU A 107 -11.38 15.24 4.11
CA GLU A 107 -11.35 16.35 3.14
C GLU A 107 -10.33 17.45 3.49
N ALA A 108 -9.92 17.55 4.77
CA ALA A 108 -8.88 18.46 5.23
C ALA A 108 -7.45 17.91 5.03
N ALA A 109 -7.31 16.70 4.48
CA ALA A 109 -6.00 16.09 4.27
C ALA A 109 -5.13 16.93 3.34
N ARG A 110 -3.94 17.28 3.83
CA ARG A 110 -2.90 17.96 3.06
C ARG A 110 -1.94 16.98 2.40
N ILE A 111 -1.84 15.77 2.94
CA ILE A 111 -0.95 14.72 2.46
C ILE A 111 -1.76 13.46 2.18
N LEU A 112 -1.61 12.89 0.99
CA LEU A 112 -2.21 11.61 0.62
C LEU A 112 -1.14 10.52 0.58
N VAL A 113 -1.26 9.50 1.43
CA VAL A 113 -0.37 8.33 1.45
C VAL A 113 -1.05 7.16 0.73
N LEU A 114 -0.49 6.73 -0.39
CA LEU A 114 -1.05 5.69 -1.25
C LEU A 114 -0.29 4.37 -1.14
N THR A 115 -1.02 3.31 -0.81
CA THR A 115 -0.59 1.92 -1.03
C THR A 115 -1.19 1.35 -2.32
N GLN A 116 -0.86 0.12 -2.68
CA GLN A 116 -1.35 -0.51 -3.92
C GLN A 116 -2.87 -0.70 -3.91
N SER A 117 -3.37 -1.54 -3.01
CA SER A 117 -4.76 -2.01 -2.96
C SER A 117 -5.11 -2.42 -1.53
N PRO A 118 -6.39 -2.51 -1.17
CA PRO A 118 -6.81 -3.13 0.08
C PRO A 118 -6.19 -4.53 0.24
N ALA A 119 -5.77 -4.85 1.46
CA ALA A 119 -5.36 -6.20 1.81
C ALA A 119 -6.59 -7.12 1.84
N ARG A 120 -6.41 -8.42 1.57
CA ARG A 120 -7.50 -9.40 1.73
C ARG A 120 -8.11 -9.39 3.13
N SER A 121 -7.31 -9.15 4.17
CA SER A 121 -7.82 -9.05 5.55
C SER A 121 -8.75 -7.85 5.74
N THR A 122 -8.58 -6.76 4.99
CA THR A 122 -9.52 -5.63 4.97
C THR A 122 -10.85 -6.01 4.31
N ALA A 123 -10.85 -6.97 3.36
CA ALA A 123 -12.07 -7.43 2.70
C ALA A 123 -13.00 -8.24 3.63
N VAL A 124 -12.51 -8.74 4.75
CA VAL A 124 -13.33 -9.46 5.76
C VAL A 124 -14.42 -8.57 6.34
N GLY A 125 -14.20 -7.25 6.42
CA GLY A 125 -15.19 -6.29 6.91
C GLY A 125 -16.37 -6.03 5.95
N GLY A 126 -16.35 -6.61 4.74
CA GLY A 126 -17.44 -6.45 3.77
C GLY A 126 -17.77 -4.99 3.48
N ALA A 127 -19.06 -4.63 3.58
CA ALA A 127 -19.54 -3.27 3.36
C ALA A 127 -19.05 -2.25 4.41
N ALA A 128 -18.68 -2.72 5.61
CA ALA A 128 -18.17 -1.91 6.71
C ALA A 128 -16.62 -1.82 6.72
N ALA A 129 -15.94 -2.44 5.75
CA ALA A 129 -14.49 -2.36 5.64
C ALA A 129 -14.03 -0.90 5.51
N VAL A 130 -12.95 -0.52 6.20
CA VAL A 130 -12.37 0.83 6.19
C VAL A 130 -10.87 0.77 5.85
N CYS A 131 -10.38 1.73 5.08
CA CYS A 131 -8.96 1.94 4.88
C CYS A 131 -8.41 2.89 5.96
N GLY A 132 -7.95 2.32 7.08
CA GLY A 132 -7.48 3.11 8.23
C GLY A 132 -6.27 2.51 8.93
N GLU A 133 -5.82 3.18 9.99
CA GLU A 133 -4.71 2.72 10.84
C GLU A 133 -5.07 1.48 11.68
N GLY A 134 -6.36 1.27 11.98
CA GLY A 134 -6.85 0.15 12.80
C GLY A 134 -6.81 -1.23 12.10
N ASN A 135 -6.42 -1.29 10.83
CA ASN A 135 -6.35 -2.55 10.10
C ASN A 135 -5.18 -3.40 10.62
N ASP A 136 -5.48 -4.56 11.21
CA ASP A 136 -4.47 -5.44 11.81
C ASP A 136 -3.69 -6.25 10.76
N ASN A 137 -2.80 -5.57 10.03
CA ASN A 137 -1.86 -6.22 9.11
C ASN A 137 -0.49 -5.55 9.13
N ALA A 138 0.54 -6.31 8.74
CA ALA A 138 1.93 -5.86 8.81
C ALA A 138 2.21 -4.58 8.00
N THR A 139 1.57 -4.42 6.83
CA THR A 139 1.70 -3.22 5.99
C THR A 139 1.13 -1.99 6.70
N ALA A 140 -0.07 -2.10 7.28
CA ALA A 140 -0.70 -1.01 8.00
C ALA A 140 0.13 -0.61 9.23
N ARG A 141 0.59 -1.57 10.04
CA ARG A 141 1.47 -1.30 11.20
C ARG A 141 2.75 -0.58 10.79
N ALA A 142 3.44 -1.06 9.75
CA ALA A 142 4.67 -0.42 9.28
C ALA A 142 4.46 1.03 8.79
N ILE A 143 3.31 1.33 8.15
CA ILE A 143 2.97 2.69 7.73
C ILE A 143 2.68 3.57 8.95
N VAL A 144 1.96 3.05 9.95
CA VAL A 144 1.67 3.77 11.20
C VAL A 144 2.96 4.07 11.97
N ASP A 145 3.85 3.09 12.08
CA ASP A 145 5.15 3.25 12.75
C ASP A 145 6.00 4.31 12.05
N ALA A 146 6.16 4.21 10.72
CA ALA A 146 6.92 5.21 9.95
C ALA A 146 6.29 6.61 10.03
N ARG A 147 4.96 6.71 10.06
CA ARG A 147 4.26 7.99 10.24
C ARG A 147 4.59 8.61 11.59
N ARG A 148 4.49 7.83 12.67
CA ARG A 148 4.78 8.29 14.04
C ARG A 148 6.21 8.78 14.15
N ASP A 149 7.16 8.02 13.61
CA ASP A 149 8.58 8.37 13.62
C ASP A 149 8.91 9.59 12.76
N ALA A 150 8.11 9.85 11.71
CA ALA A 150 8.21 11.08 10.90
C ALA A 150 7.53 12.29 11.54
N GLY A 151 6.83 12.13 12.67
CA GLY A 151 6.05 13.21 13.31
C GLY A 151 4.82 13.66 12.50
N LEU A 152 4.40 12.88 11.49
CA LEU A 152 3.25 13.22 10.65
C LEU A 152 1.96 12.96 11.44
N ARG A 153 1.16 14.00 11.70
CA ARG A 153 -0.03 13.87 12.55
C ARG A 153 -1.23 13.34 11.78
N ARG A 154 -2.17 12.68 12.47
CA ARG A 154 -3.34 12.03 11.87
C ARG A 154 -4.35 13.03 11.26
N ASP A 155 -4.37 14.25 11.79
CA ASP A 155 -5.17 15.39 11.29
C ASP A 155 -4.56 16.05 10.03
N GLN A 156 -3.38 15.61 9.57
CA GLN A 156 -2.70 16.19 8.40
C GLN A 156 -2.78 15.33 7.15
N TYR A 157 -3.04 14.02 7.29
CA TYR A 157 -2.92 13.08 6.19
C TYR A 157 -4.12 12.14 6.04
N LEU A 158 -4.29 11.64 4.82
CA LEU A 158 -5.21 10.58 4.48
C LEU A 158 -4.43 9.37 3.95
N ARG A 159 -4.70 8.18 4.49
CA ARG A 159 -4.20 6.91 3.94
C ARG A 159 -5.22 6.35 2.96
N TRP A 160 -4.78 5.96 1.78
CA TRP A 160 -5.64 5.32 0.78
C TRP A 160 -4.89 4.32 -0.12
N ASN A 161 -5.58 3.75 -1.10
CA ASN A 161 -5.04 2.82 -2.09
C ASN A 161 -5.14 3.40 -3.51
N ALA A 162 -4.10 3.21 -4.32
CA ALA A 162 -4.12 3.58 -5.74
C ALA A 162 -5.19 2.81 -6.53
N ILE A 163 -5.48 1.56 -6.11
CA ILE A 163 -6.56 0.74 -6.63
C ILE A 163 -7.58 0.58 -5.47
N PRO A 164 -8.82 1.09 -5.59
CA PRO A 164 -9.76 1.14 -4.47
C PRO A 164 -10.24 -0.24 -3.98
N TRP A 165 -10.10 -1.28 -4.79
CA TRP A 165 -10.58 -2.63 -4.51
C TRP A 165 -9.42 -3.65 -4.48
N PRO A 166 -9.61 -4.82 -3.84
CA PRO A 166 -8.62 -5.90 -3.87
C PRO A 166 -8.31 -6.31 -5.31
N THR A 167 -7.03 -6.37 -5.64
CA THR A 167 -6.53 -6.91 -6.91
C THR A 167 -5.45 -7.96 -6.63
N GLU A 168 -5.37 -8.97 -7.49
CA GLU A 168 -4.29 -9.95 -7.48
C GLU A 168 -3.32 -9.63 -8.62
N GLY A 169 -2.03 -9.51 -8.29
CA GLY A 169 -1.00 -9.24 -9.30
C GLY A 169 -1.18 -7.89 -10.01
N THR A 170 -0.83 -7.87 -11.30
CA THR A 170 -0.89 -6.67 -12.14
C THR A 170 -2.31 -6.50 -12.71
N PRO A 171 -2.95 -5.34 -12.53
CA PRO A 171 -4.29 -5.09 -13.07
C PRO A 171 -4.34 -5.22 -14.59
N ARG A 172 -5.47 -5.68 -15.12
CA ARG A 172 -5.73 -5.65 -16.57
C ARG A 172 -5.86 -4.20 -17.05
N ALA A 173 -5.67 -3.94 -18.34
CA ALA A 173 -5.69 -2.58 -18.89
C ALA A 173 -6.98 -1.79 -18.56
N GLY A 174 -8.14 -2.42 -18.69
CA GLY A 174 -9.43 -1.80 -18.33
C GLY A 174 -9.54 -1.49 -16.84
N GLU A 175 -9.12 -2.41 -15.98
CA GLU A 175 -9.11 -2.22 -14.53
C GLU A 175 -8.14 -1.12 -14.11
N ALA A 176 -6.97 -1.02 -14.76
CA ALA A 176 -6.03 0.06 -14.53
C ALA A 176 -6.61 1.43 -14.92
N ALA A 177 -7.41 1.49 -15.99
CA ALA A 177 -8.09 2.72 -16.40
C ALA A 177 -9.15 3.15 -15.37
N GLU A 178 -9.96 2.23 -14.88
CA GLU A 178 -10.97 2.49 -13.84
C GLU A 178 -10.32 2.89 -12.51
N ALA A 179 -9.21 2.24 -12.12
CA ALA A 179 -8.47 2.61 -10.92
C ALA A 179 -7.87 4.01 -11.03
N ARG A 180 -7.39 4.39 -12.22
CA ARG A 180 -6.90 5.75 -12.50
C ARG A 180 -8.03 6.78 -12.40
N GLU A 181 -9.20 6.51 -12.98
CA GLU A 181 -10.38 7.38 -12.85
C GLU A 181 -10.76 7.57 -11.38
N ALA A 182 -10.81 6.49 -10.60
CA ALA A 182 -11.08 6.59 -9.16
C ALA A 182 -10.02 7.42 -8.42
N LEU A 183 -8.73 7.27 -8.76
CA LEU A 183 -7.68 8.08 -8.15
C LEU A 183 -7.79 9.57 -8.52
N GLU A 184 -8.17 9.89 -9.75
CA GLU A 184 -8.46 11.25 -10.21
C GLU A 184 -9.64 11.87 -9.44
N GLU A 185 -10.73 11.13 -9.26
CA GLU A 185 -11.89 11.56 -8.47
C GLU A 185 -11.53 11.79 -6.99
N LEU A 186 -10.69 10.92 -6.40
CA LEU A 186 -10.20 11.10 -5.03
C LEU A 186 -9.40 12.40 -4.89
N VAL A 187 -8.43 12.61 -5.78
CA VAL A 187 -7.58 13.80 -5.73
C VAL A 187 -8.42 15.07 -5.91
N ALA A 188 -9.44 15.04 -6.76
CA ALA A 188 -10.39 16.14 -6.90
C ALA A 188 -11.24 16.38 -5.63
N ALA A 189 -11.50 15.35 -4.83
CA ALA A 189 -12.23 15.45 -3.57
C ALA A 189 -11.39 15.94 -2.38
N LEU A 190 -10.08 16.17 -2.57
CA LEU A 190 -9.15 16.63 -1.53
C LEU A 190 -8.67 18.07 -1.84
N PRO A 191 -9.46 19.10 -1.53
CA PRO A 191 -9.15 20.49 -1.91
C PRO A 191 -7.90 21.05 -1.22
N GLN A 192 -7.53 20.49 -0.07
CA GLN A 192 -6.36 20.90 0.70
C GLN A 192 -5.10 20.09 0.36
N LEU A 193 -5.16 19.16 -0.61
CA LEU A 193 -4.02 18.32 -0.95
C LEU A 193 -2.83 19.16 -1.45
N ARG A 194 -1.66 18.90 -0.87
CA ARG A 194 -0.38 19.56 -1.18
C ARG A 194 0.77 18.59 -1.45
N ALA A 195 0.68 17.33 -1.01
CA ALA A 195 1.70 16.33 -1.30
C ALA A 195 1.12 14.93 -1.39
N ILE A 196 1.76 14.06 -2.18
CA ILE A 196 1.43 12.63 -2.28
C ILE A 196 2.64 11.80 -1.91
N VAL A 197 2.45 10.76 -1.11
CA VAL A 197 3.47 9.73 -0.85
C VAL A 197 3.00 8.41 -1.44
N ALA A 198 3.72 7.91 -2.44
CA ALA A 198 3.45 6.63 -3.05
C ALA A 198 4.33 5.53 -2.46
N VAL A 199 3.69 4.54 -1.85
CA VAL A 199 4.33 3.42 -1.15
C VAL A 199 4.31 2.18 -2.05
N GLY A 200 5.46 1.86 -2.63
CA GLY A 200 5.64 0.73 -3.55
C GLY A 200 5.47 1.06 -5.03
N ALA A 201 5.87 0.10 -5.88
CA ALA A 201 5.97 0.30 -7.32
C ALA A 201 4.62 0.57 -8.01
N VAL A 202 3.55 -0.10 -7.59
CA VAL A 202 2.21 0.08 -8.18
C VAL A 202 1.64 1.46 -7.85
N ALA A 203 1.72 1.87 -6.57
CA ALA A 203 1.31 3.22 -6.16
C ALA A 203 2.12 4.28 -6.91
N ARG A 204 3.44 4.11 -7.02
CA ARG A 204 4.32 5.00 -7.79
C ARG A 204 3.86 5.14 -9.24
N ARG A 205 3.59 4.02 -9.92
CA ARG A 205 3.14 4.03 -11.31
C ARG A 205 1.81 4.77 -11.47
N ALA A 206 0.86 4.52 -10.58
CA ALA A 206 -0.45 5.17 -10.62
C ALA A 206 -0.34 6.70 -10.48
N VAL A 207 0.45 7.18 -9.51
CA VAL A 207 0.61 8.64 -9.30
C VAL A 207 1.42 9.32 -10.40
N SER A 208 2.40 8.64 -11.00
CA SER A 208 3.15 9.19 -12.13
C SER A 208 2.25 9.41 -13.36
N GLN A 209 1.23 8.58 -13.54
CA GLN A 209 0.25 8.75 -14.62
C GLN A 209 -0.74 9.88 -14.33
N LEU A 210 -1.05 10.14 -13.05
CA LEU A 210 -1.87 11.26 -12.61
C LEU A 210 -1.16 12.62 -12.78
N ALA A 211 0.13 12.69 -12.42
CA ALA A 211 0.93 13.92 -12.45
C ALA A 211 1.06 14.53 -13.85
N ALA A 212 0.97 13.70 -14.89
CA ALA A 212 0.99 14.15 -16.27
C ALA A 212 -0.15 15.15 -16.63
N GLY A 213 -1.19 15.27 -15.79
CA GLY A 213 -2.31 16.19 -15.98
C GLY A 213 -2.54 17.23 -14.88
N ARG A 214 -1.75 17.27 -13.79
CA ARG A 214 -1.96 18.16 -12.61
C ARG A 214 -0.63 18.59 -11.97
N GLY A 215 0.20 19.30 -12.74
CA GLY A 215 1.65 19.50 -12.57
C GLY A 215 2.21 20.11 -11.26
N ASP A 216 1.40 20.31 -10.21
CA ASP A 216 1.80 21.15 -9.07
C ASP A 216 1.90 20.41 -7.72
N ILE A 217 1.51 19.14 -7.65
CA ILE A 217 1.54 18.38 -6.38
C ILE A 217 2.85 17.55 -6.30
N PRO A 218 3.78 17.85 -5.38
CA PRO A 218 4.98 17.05 -5.17
C PRO A 218 4.67 15.60 -4.77
N ILE A 219 5.40 14.68 -5.38
CA ILE A 219 5.26 13.24 -5.16
C ILE A 219 6.55 12.68 -4.54
N PHE A 220 6.40 11.99 -3.41
CA PHE A 220 7.47 11.30 -2.72
C PHE A 220 7.28 9.78 -2.83
N PHE A 221 8.39 9.03 -2.78
CA PHE A 221 8.36 7.58 -2.92
C PHE A 221 8.93 6.91 -1.68
N ALA A 222 8.26 5.84 -1.25
CA ALA A 222 8.74 4.93 -0.24
C ALA A 222 8.65 3.48 -0.77
N PRO A 223 9.55 2.58 -0.37
CA PRO A 223 9.47 1.18 -0.72
C PRO A 223 8.26 0.53 -0.04
N HIS A 224 7.70 -0.52 -0.66
CA HIS A 224 6.59 -1.23 -0.06
C HIS A 224 7.04 -1.99 1.22
N PRO A 225 6.34 -1.86 2.36
CA PRO A 225 6.78 -2.44 3.63
C PRO A 225 6.60 -3.97 3.72
N SER A 226 5.91 -4.59 2.75
CA SER A 226 5.69 -6.04 2.71
C SER A 226 7.01 -6.84 2.78
N PRO A 227 6.99 -8.02 3.45
CA PRO A 227 8.10 -8.96 3.47
C PRO A 227 8.55 -9.41 2.07
N ALA A 228 7.65 -9.40 1.08
CA ALA A 228 7.95 -9.85 -0.29
C ALA A 228 8.92 -8.94 -1.06
N SER A 229 9.16 -7.71 -0.58
CA SER A 229 10.16 -6.82 -1.19
C SER A 229 11.58 -7.20 -0.74
N PRO A 230 12.58 -7.23 -1.65
CA PRO A 230 13.96 -7.61 -1.33
C PRO A 230 14.72 -6.56 -0.49
N VAL A 231 14.13 -5.37 -0.27
CA VAL A 231 14.74 -4.32 0.54
C VAL A 231 14.69 -4.70 2.03
N PRO A 232 15.78 -4.51 2.81
CA PRO A 232 15.77 -4.76 4.25
C PRO A 232 14.69 -3.95 5.00
N ARG A 233 14.16 -4.51 6.10
CA ARG A 233 13.04 -3.90 6.86
C ARG A 233 13.40 -2.53 7.43
N ASP A 234 14.59 -2.39 8.00
CA ASP A 234 15.12 -1.15 8.56
C ASP A 234 15.28 -0.06 7.48
N VAL A 235 15.77 -0.45 6.30
CA VAL A 235 15.87 0.45 5.14
C VAL A 235 14.48 0.88 4.68
N LYS A 236 13.52 -0.05 4.57
CA LYS A 236 12.13 0.27 4.21
C LYS A 236 11.52 1.29 5.17
N HIS A 237 11.71 1.06 6.47
CA HIS A 237 11.20 1.94 7.52
C HIS A 237 11.82 3.33 7.43
N ARG A 238 13.15 3.41 7.36
CA ARG A 238 13.88 4.67 7.24
C ARG A 238 13.45 5.47 6.00
N GLU A 239 13.33 4.82 4.84
CA GLU A 239 12.90 5.49 3.61
C GLU A 239 11.45 5.98 3.70
N ALA A 240 10.56 5.22 4.34
CA ALA A 240 9.19 5.67 4.60
C ALA A 240 9.15 6.90 5.54
N VAL A 241 9.95 6.90 6.61
CA VAL A 241 10.08 8.04 7.53
C VAL A 241 10.55 9.29 6.78
N LEU A 242 11.60 9.16 5.96
CA LEU A 242 12.12 10.27 5.17
C LEU A 242 11.09 10.81 4.17
N ALA A 243 10.37 9.92 3.46
CA ALA A 243 9.34 10.33 2.52
C ALA A 243 8.18 11.07 3.21
N PHE A 244 7.74 10.58 4.38
CA PHE A 244 6.68 11.23 5.15
C PHE A 244 7.12 12.58 5.71
N ALA A 245 8.34 12.68 6.23
CA ALA A 245 8.89 13.94 6.72
C ALA A 245 9.03 14.97 5.58
N ALA A 246 9.51 14.55 4.41
CA ALA A 246 9.64 15.43 3.26
C ALA A 246 8.27 15.91 2.72
N ALA A 247 7.28 15.01 2.65
CA ALA A 247 5.92 15.38 2.30
C ALA A 247 5.29 16.36 3.30
N SER A 248 5.55 16.16 4.59
CA SER A 248 5.13 17.09 5.65
C SER A 248 5.77 18.46 5.49
N ALA A 249 7.09 18.52 5.25
CA ALA A 249 7.79 19.77 5.03
C ALA A 249 7.26 20.52 3.80
N ALA A 250 7.01 19.82 2.69
CA ALA A 250 6.44 20.41 1.48
C ALA A 250 5.00 20.91 1.69
N ALA A 251 4.16 20.14 2.38
CA ALA A 251 2.76 20.47 2.58
C ALA A 251 2.49 21.57 3.63
N LEU A 252 3.44 21.81 4.54
CA LEU A 252 3.29 22.74 5.67
C LEU A 252 4.23 23.95 5.58
N GLY A 253 5.22 23.92 4.69
CA GLY A 253 6.14 25.03 4.45
C GLY A 253 5.45 26.27 3.86
N ASP A 254 4.39 26.06 3.08
CA ASP A 254 3.69 27.14 2.36
C ASP A 254 2.83 28.03 3.28
N ASP A 255 2.45 27.56 4.48
CA ASP A 255 1.65 28.34 5.44
C ASP A 255 2.44 29.51 6.07
N LYS A 256 3.77 29.54 5.92
CA LYS A 256 4.63 30.60 6.50
C LYS A 256 4.83 31.82 5.58
N GLY A 257 4.29 31.80 4.37
CA GLY A 257 4.46 32.88 3.37
C GLY A 257 3.35 33.94 3.35
N THR A 258 2.37 33.85 4.26
CA THR A 258 1.22 34.78 4.28
C THR A 258 1.05 35.34 5.70
N SER A 259 1.93 36.26 6.08
CA SER A 259 1.77 37.13 7.26
C SER A 259 2.40 38.49 6.96
#